data_AF-A0A956I2M1-F1
#
_entry.id   AF-A0A956I2M1-F1
#
_cell.length_a   1.000
_cell.length_b   1.000
_cell.length_c   1.000
_cell.angle_alpha   90.00
_cell.angle_beta   90.00
_cell.angle_gamma   90.00
#
_symmetry.space_group_name_H-M   'P 1'
#
loop_
_entity.id
_entity.type
_entity.pdbx_description
1 polymer ?
#
loop_
_entity_poly.entity_id
_entity_poly.type
_entity_poly.pdbx_seq_one_letter_code
_entity_poly.pdbx_strand_id
1 'polypeptide(L)' 'MTEHFDVVIVGAGISGIGAAYHIQERCPGRTYTLLEGREAIGGTWDLFRYPG' A
#
# COMPACT_ATOMS: atom_id res chain seq x y z
N MET A 1 11.25 8.24 -18.71
CA MET A 1 10.18 9.20 -18.38
C MET A 1 9.90 9.07 -16.90
N THR A 2 9.55 10.17 -16.22
CA THR A 2 9.19 10.16 -14.80
C THR A 2 7.68 10.00 -14.68
N GLU A 3 7.22 9.04 -13.87
CA GLU A 3 5.80 8.88 -13.54
C GLU A 3 5.42 9.79 -12.37
N HIS A 4 4.22 10.36 -12.43
CA HIS A 4 3.67 11.25 -11.40
C HIS A 4 2.38 10.64 -10.83
N PHE A 5 2.22 10.71 -9.51
CA PHE A 5 1.03 10.25 -8.79
C PHE A 5 0.56 11.33 -7.82
N ASP A 6 -0.75 11.44 -7.59
CA ASP A 6 -1.31 12.38 -6.62
C ASP A 6 -1.01 11.94 -5.17
N VAL A 7 -0.91 10.62 -4.94
CA VAL A 7 -0.61 10.03 -3.63
C VAL A 7 0.40 8.89 -3.77
N VAL A 8 1.40 8.87 -2.88
CA VAL A 8 2.31 7.74 -2.71
C VAL A 8 2.06 7.13 -1.34
N ILE A 9 1.70 5.86 -1.31
CA ILE A 9 1.51 5.09 -0.07
C ILE A 9 2.73 4.18 0.11
N VAL A 10 3.34 4.20 1.29
CA VAL A 10 4.51 3.38 1.61
C VAL A 10 4.11 2.34 2.67
N GLY A 11 4.28 1.07 2.31
CA GLY A 11 3.97 -0.12 3.11
C GLY A 11 2.63 -0.76 2.74
N ALA A 12 2.65 -2.01 2.31
CA ALA A 12 1.47 -2.84 1.99
C ALA A 12 1.02 -3.70 3.19
N GLY A 13 1.03 -3.11 4.39
CA GLY A 13 0.31 -3.64 5.55
C GLY A 13 -1.18 -3.28 5.51
N ILE A 14 -1.93 -3.71 6.53
CA ILE A 14 -3.38 -3.41 6.65
C ILE A 14 -3.69 -1.93 6.46
N SER A 15 -2.92 -1.04 7.09
CA SER A 15 -3.15 0.41 6.99
C SER A 15 -2.91 0.95 5.58
N GLY A 16 -1.87 0.47 4.87
CA GLY A 16 -1.58 0.93 3.51
C GLY A 16 -2.61 0.41 2.50
N ILE A 17 -3.02 -0.85 2.62
CA ILE A 17 -4.10 -1.43 1.80
C ILE A 17 -5.43 -0.70 2.06
N GLY A 18 -5.75 -0.42 3.33
CA GLY A 18 -6.94 0.36 3.68
C GLY A 18 -6.92 1.78 3.14
N ALA A 19 -5.76 2.45 3.16
CA ALA A 19 -5.58 3.77 2.57
C ALA A 19 -5.81 3.73 1.04
N ALA A 20 -5.22 2.76 0.34
CA ALA A 20 -5.40 2.55 -1.10
C ALA A 20 -6.87 2.36 -1.46
N TYR A 21 -7.57 1.48 -0.74
CA TYR A 21 -9.00 1.25 -0.91
C TYR A 21 -9.81 2.55 -0.73
N HIS A 22 -9.56 3.30 0.34
CA HIS A 22 -10.30 4.54 0.59
C HIS A 22 -10.01 5.65 -0.42
N ILE A 23 -8.79 5.74 -0.94
CA ILE A 23 -8.47 6.69 -2.02
C ILE A 23 -9.22 6.29 -3.30
N GLN A 24 -9.19 5.01 -3.65
CA GLN A 24 -9.91 4.51 -4.83
C GLN A 24 -11.42 4.76 -4.73
N GLU A 25 -12.02 4.50 -3.58
CA GLU A 25 -13.47 4.65 -3.36
C GLU A 25 -13.90 6.13 -3.25
N ARG A 26 -13.14 6.95 -2.50
CA ARG A 26 -13.57 8.32 -2.14
C ARG A 26 -12.99 9.39 -3.06
N CYS A 27 -11.97 9.07 -3.84
CA CYS A 27 -11.25 10.00 -4.70
C CYS A 27 -11.01 9.38 -6.09
N PRO A 28 -12.08 9.00 -6.84
CA PRO A 28 -11.96 8.24 -8.09
C PRO A 28 -11.15 8.95 -9.19
N GLY A 29 -10.93 10.27 -9.08
CA GLY A 29 -10.10 11.04 -10.00
C GLY A 29 -8.63 11.18 -9.59
N ARG A 30 -8.21 10.61 -8.45
CA ARG A 30 -6.82 10.68 -7.98
C ARG A 30 -6.07 9.40 -8.31
N THR A 31 -4.88 9.57 -8.84
CA THR A 31 -3.91 8.49 -9.08
C THR A 31 -3.13 8.21 -7.81
N TYR A 32 -2.82 6.94 -7.56
CA TYR A 32 -1.95 6.57 -6.46
C TYR A 32 -1.06 5.39 -6.83
N THR A 33 0.05 5.26 -6.10
CA THR A 33 0.88 4.07 -6.09
C THR A 33 1.09 3.59 -4.65
N LEU A 34 1.17 2.27 -4.47
CA LEU A 34 1.44 1.60 -3.20
C LEU A 34 2.76 0.86 -3.33
N LEU A 35 3.76 1.27 -2.56
CA LEU A 35 5.10 0.69 -2.59
C LEU A 35 5.33 -0.14 -1.33
N GLU A 36 5.81 -1.37 -1.49
CA GLU A 36 6.21 -2.26 -0.40
C GLU A 36 7.68 -2.62 -0.59
N GLY A 37 8.45 -2.59 0.50
CA GLY A 37 9.88 -2.91 0.46
C GLY A 37 10.16 -4.43 0.44
N ARG A 38 9.14 -5.25 0.71
CA ARG A 38 9.19 -6.71 0.73
C ARG A 38 8.61 -7.29 -0.56
N GLU A 39 8.93 -8.56 -0.84
CA GLU A 39 8.40 -9.28 -2.00
C GLU A 39 6.90 -9.60 -1.87
N ALA A 40 6.36 -9.54 -0.67
CA ALA A 40 4.97 -9.89 -0.38
C ALA A 40 4.27 -8.80 0.45
N ILE A 41 2.96 -8.66 0.22
CA ILE A 41 2.08 -7.82 1.01
C ILE A 41 1.80 -8.45 2.38
N GLY A 42 1.33 -7.65 3.34
CA GLY A 42 0.89 -8.11 4.65
C GLY A 42 1.52 -7.35 5.82
N GLY A 43 2.62 -6.63 5.57
CA GLY A 43 3.34 -5.86 6.59
C GLY A 43 3.76 -6.75 7.76
N THR A 44 3.30 -6.42 8.97
CA THR A 44 3.54 -7.21 10.19
C THR A 44 3.26 -8.71 10.00
N TRP A 45 2.20 -9.08 9.29
CA TRP A 45 1.78 -10.48 9.11
C TRP A 45 2.63 -11.25 8.10
N ASP A 46 3.25 -10.55 7.16
CA ASP A 46 4.22 -11.16 6.26
C ASP A 46 5.60 -11.28 6.90
N LEU A 47 5.99 -10.25 7.67
CA LEU A 47 7.28 -10.15 8.33
C LEU A 47 7.44 -11.15 9.47
N PHE A 48 6.44 -11.28 10.33
CA PHE A 48 6.51 -12.10 11.52
C PHE A 48 5.83 -13.45 11.29
N ARG A 49 6.65 -14.46 11.00
CA ARG A 49 6.22 -15.86 10.78
C ARG A 49 6.87 -16.83 11.77
N TYR A 50 7.13 -16.37 12.99
CA TYR A 50 7.63 -17.23 14.04
C TYR A 50 6.54 -18.23 14.48
N PRO A 51 6.91 -19.44 14.93
CA PRO A 51 5.97 -20.34 15.60
C PRO A 51 5.41 -19.65 16.85
N GLY A 52 4.08 -19.65 17.00
CA GLY A 52 3.27 -18.89 17.97
C GLY A 52 3.94 -18.53 19.28
#